data_AF-A0A7S0GZJ1-F1
#
_entry.id   AF-A0A7S0GZJ1-F1
#
_cell.length_a   1.000
_cell.length_b   1.000
_cell.length_c   1.000
_cell.angle_alpha   90.00
_cell.angle_beta   90.00
_cell.angle_gamma   90.00
#
_symmetry.space_group_name_H-M   'P 1'
#
loop_
_entity.id
_entity.type
_entity.pdbx_description
1 polymer ?
#
loop_
_entity_poly.entity_id
_entity_poly.type
_entity_poly.pdbx_seq_one_letter_code
_entity_poly.pdbx_strand_id
1 'polypeptide(L)'
;RACARRRHVLAAGQRATSMSTCARLGFVGAAPRATPRRRPGTRVRGENHKSPVRDRCARATSSPRDAETSLPATSLWLATLRAAEGDDIAPAAALVNALEPGSEAARSALDEMRSAEGGVSGTPLWLACVAARNGAPGAIELAQLMVDKGADCSIPGTQGVAGDSTTPLWWAAAAVEAGVTGAVDLARRLVDAGVDVDAEGTYDVVRGPPLLWAAVAVRNGEDANGLALAEVLLSADANPNLRGSYGPTAVGVTPLMLAAQAAPENGGCVKLCAALLEAGATMEANEVSSLLMYRVGSSLVAVKNLLKGGRGD
;
A
#
# COMPACT_ATOMS: atom_id res chain seq x y z
N ARG A 1 -61.94 3.81 -3.43
CA ARG A 1 -62.16 4.12 -4.87
C ARG A 1 -61.37 5.41 -5.15
N ALA A 2 -60.10 5.34 -5.49
CA ALA A 2 -59.55 5.12 -6.83
C ALA A 2 -59.89 6.24 -7.83
N CYS A 3 -58.82 6.80 -8.42
CA CYS A 3 -58.68 7.47 -9.72
C CYS A 3 -59.05 8.96 -9.91
N ALA A 4 -57.99 9.76 -10.12
CA ALA A 4 -57.88 10.72 -11.23
C ALA A 4 -56.39 10.77 -11.68
N ARG A 5 -56.03 10.13 -12.81
CA ARG A 5 -55.74 10.69 -14.16
C ARG A 5 -54.44 11.52 -14.22
N ARG A 6 -53.30 10.98 -14.71
CA ARG A 6 -52.83 10.75 -16.12
C ARG A 6 -52.71 12.00 -17.01
N ARG A 7 -51.46 12.31 -17.44
CA ARG A 7 -50.93 12.46 -18.83
C ARG A 7 -49.43 12.85 -18.72
N HIS A 8 -48.45 12.00 -19.04
CA HIS A 8 -47.82 11.74 -20.35
C HIS A 8 -47.21 12.97 -21.06
N VAL A 9 -45.87 12.98 -21.27
CA VAL A 9 -45.15 12.89 -22.57
C VAL A 9 -43.74 13.57 -22.53
N LEU A 10 -42.70 12.75 -22.80
CA LEU A 10 -41.40 12.95 -23.50
C LEU A 10 -40.46 14.15 -23.18
N ALA A 11 -39.20 13.87 -22.82
CA ALA A 11 -38.02 13.83 -23.73
C ALA A 11 -36.67 14.20 -23.06
N ALA A 12 -35.65 13.37 -23.36
CA ALA A 12 -34.25 13.69 -23.64
C ALA A 12 -33.25 14.18 -22.54
N GLY A 13 -32.14 13.42 -22.44
CA GLY A 13 -30.79 13.88 -22.04
C GLY A 13 -30.54 13.90 -20.51
N GLN A 14 -29.46 13.39 -19.93
CA GLN A 14 -28.18 12.90 -20.42
C GLN A 14 -27.67 11.85 -19.40
N ARG A 15 -26.99 10.81 -19.91
CA ARG A 15 -26.17 9.91 -19.09
C ARG A 15 -24.96 10.71 -18.57
N ALA A 16 -24.86 10.90 -17.27
CA ALA A 16 -23.62 11.32 -16.63
C ALA A 16 -22.79 10.06 -16.34
N THR A 17 -21.82 9.81 -17.21
CA THR A 17 -20.69 8.91 -16.96
C THR A 17 -19.91 9.43 -15.76
N SER A 18 -19.95 8.72 -14.63
CA SER A 18 -19.06 8.97 -13.50
C SER A 18 -17.66 8.45 -13.87
N MET A 19 -16.80 9.34 -14.38
CA MET A 19 -15.37 9.09 -14.50
C MET A 19 -14.76 9.13 -13.09
N SER A 20 -14.48 7.96 -12.51
CA SER A 20 -13.51 7.87 -11.42
C SER A 20 -12.15 8.30 -11.95
N THR A 21 -11.74 9.51 -11.58
CA THR A 21 -10.41 10.02 -11.90
C THR A 21 -9.50 9.68 -10.71
N CYS A 22 -8.78 8.56 -10.82
CA CYS A 22 -7.64 8.24 -9.96
C CYS A 22 -6.62 9.37 -10.08
N ALA A 23 -6.47 10.16 -9.01
CA ALA A 23 -5.39 11.12 -8.88
C ALA A 23 -4.07 10.36 -8.68
N ARG A 24 -3.36 10.10 -9.78
CA ARG A 24 -1.94 9.75 -9.79
C ARG A 24 -1.15 10.91 -9.17
N LEU A 25 -0.64 10.74 -7.96
CA LEU A 25 0.38 11.61 -7.40
C LEU A 25 1.73 11.29 -8.05
N GLY A 26 1.97 11.87 -9.22
CA GLY A 26 3.30 11.92 -9.83
C GLY A 26 4.05 13.15 -9.32
N PHE A 27 5.04 12.96 -8.45
CA PHE A 27 6.00 14.00 -8.09
C PHE A 27 7.29 13.77 -8.87
N VAL A 28 7.49 14.55 -9.94
CA VAL A 28 8.77 14.64 -10.65
C VAL A 28 9.54 15.83 -10.08
N GLY A 29 10.53 15.55 -9.22
CA GLY A 29 11.46 16.53 -8.72
C GLY A 29 12.52 16.88 -9.77
N ALA A 30 12.32 17.96 -10.52
CA ALA A 30 13.34 18.57 -11.35
C ALA A 30 14.03 19.71 -10.57
N ALA A 31 15.28 19.51 -10.16
CA ALA A 31 16.15 20.57 -9.68
C ALA A 31 17.15 20.97 -10.80
N PRO A 32 17.32 22.28 -11.10
CA PRO A 32 18.21 22.71 -12.18
C PRO A 32 19.68 22.69 -11.71
N ARG A 33 20.53 21.96 -12.44
CA ARG A 33 21.98 22.01 -12.27
C ARG A 33 22.55 23.29 -12.88
N ALA A 34 23.21 24.08 -12.04
CA ALA A 34 24.01 25.23 -12.42
C ALA A 34 25.23 24.82 -13.28
N THR A 35 25.47 25.59 -14.33
CA THR A 35 26.63 25.47 -15.23
C THR A 35 27.83 26.23 -14.67
N PRO A 36 29.06 25.70 -14.76
CA PRO A 36 30.26 26.52 -14.64
C PRO A 36 30.78 26.93 -16.02
N ARG A 37 31.05 28.23 -16.15
CA ARG A 37 31.70 28.89 -17.29
C ARG A 37 33.11 28.34 -17.57
N ARG A 38 33.43 28.13 -18.84
CA ARG A 38 34.78 27.94 -19.41
C ARG A 38 35.57 29.25 -19.41
N ARG A 39 36.90 29.18 -19.18
CA ARG A 39 38.02 29.76 -19.98
C ARG A 39 39.40 29.47 -19.30
N PRO A 40 40.56 29.64 -19.97
CA PRO A 40 41.21 28.58 -20.77
C PRO A 40 42.70 28.30 -20.40
N GLY A 41 43.24 27.20 -20.93
CA GLY A 41 44.66 27.05 -21.27
C GLY A 41 45.53 26.22 -20.32
N THR A 42 45.97 25.05 -20.78
CA THR A 42 47.39 24.75 -21.13
C THR A 42 47.51 23.30 -21.66
N ARG A 43 48.32 23.17 -22.72
CA ARG A 43 48.74 21.94 -23.41
C ARG A 43 49.71 21.13 -22.54
N VAL A 44 49.67 19.79 -22.60
CA VAL A 44 50.79 18.83 -22.78
C VAL A 44 50.16 17.46 -23.12
N ARG A 45 50.34 16.93 -24.36
CA ARG A 45 51.15 15.74 -24.73
C ARG A 45 50.67 14.45 -24.00
N GLY A 46 50.09 13.42 -24.61
CA GLY A 46 50.17 12.89 -25.96
C GLY A 46 50.76 11.49 -25.83
N GLU A 47 49.95 10.43 -25.96
CA GLU A 47 50.42 9.10 -26.38
C GLU A 47 49.24 8.20 -26.79
N ASN A 48 49.40 7.63 -27.98
CA ASN A 48 48.51 6.70 -28.66
C ASN A 48 48.48 5.36 -27.94
N HIS A 49 47.39 4.58 -28.02
CA HIS A 49 47.41 3.13 -28.30
C HIS A 49 46.04 2.70 -28.86
N LYS A 50 46.08 1.89 -29.93
CA LYS A 50 44.94 1.45 -30.76
C LYS A 50 44.35 0.11 -30.28
N SER A 51 43.01 0.06 -30.25
CA SER A 51 42.10 -1.04 -30.70
C SER A 51 42.09 -2.42 -30.00
N PRO A 52 41.05 -3.29 -30.22
CA PRO A 52 39.74 -3.08 -30.84
C PRO A 52 38.51 -3.62 -30.07
N VAL A 53 37.36 -3.14 -30.55
CA VAL A 53 35.97 -3.58 -30.37
C VAL A 53 35.76 -5.05 -30.76
N ARG A 54 34.95 -5.78 -29.98
CA ARG A 54 34.23 -6.99 -30.43
C ARG A 54 32.78 -6.96 -29.95
N ASP A 55 31.88 -6.75 -30.91
CA ASP A 55 30.45 -7.01 -30.83
C ASP A 55 30.18 -8.51 -30.62
N ARG A 56 29.29 -8.84 -29.69
CA ARG A 56 28.47 -10.06 -29.74
C ARG A 56 27.05 -9.74 -29.26
N CYS A 57 26.19 -9.39 -30.22
CA CYS A 57 24.77 -9.62 -30.10
C CYS A 57 24.51 -11.14 -30.21
N ALA A 58 23.99 -11.76 -29.14
CA ALA A 58 23.39 -13.08 -29.21
C ALA A 58 21.86 -12.91 -29.15
N ARG A 59 21.23 -13.01 -30.33
CA ARG A 59 19.80 -13.10 -30.53
C ARG A 59 19.40 -14.56 -30.30
N ALA A 60 18.71 -14.86 -29.20
CA ALA A 60 18.09 -16.17 -29.00
C ALA A 60 16.71 -16.19 -29.66
N THR A 61 16.58 -16.96 -30.73
CA THR A 61 15.32 -17.33 -31.37
C THR A 61 14.68 -18.47 -30.59
N SER A 62 13.44 -18.32 -30.10
CA SER A 62 12.63 -19.44 -29.63
C SER A 62 11.59 -19.82 -30.69
N SER A 63 11.54 -21.11 -31.03
CA SER A 63 10.41 -21.74 -31.72
C SER A 63 9.55 -22.47 -30.69
N PRO A 64 8.21 -22.52 -30.85
CA PRO A 64 7.31 -23.10 -29.86
C PRO A 64 6.98 -24.55 -30.22
N ARG A 65 7.18 -25.47 -29.29
CA ARG A 65 6.45 -26.74 -29.14
C ARG A 65 7.00 -27.45 -27.91
N ASP A 66 6.17 -27.51 -26.87
CA ASP A 66 5.76 -28.75 -26.19
C ASP A 66 4.99 -28.34 -24.92
N ALA A 67 3.67 -28.55 -24.99
CA ALA A 67 2.76 -28.38 -23.88
C ALA A 67 2.63 -29.73 -23.19
N GLU A 68 3.38 -29.92 -22.09
CA GLU A 68 3.13 -30.93 -21.07
C GLU A 68 3.85 -30.48 -19.78
N THR A 69 3.04 -30.05 -18.80
CA THR A 69 3.32 -29.95 -17.35
C THR A 69 4.78 -29.86 -16.90
N SER A 70 5.48 -28.81 -17.32
CA SER A 70 6.74 -28.37 -16.74
C SER A 70 6.43 -27.20 -15.81
N LEU A 71 6.53 -27.41 -14.49
CA LEU A 71 6.56 -26.26 -13.58
C LEU A 71 7.65 -25.31 -14.10
N PRO A 72 7.38 -23.99 -14.22
CA PRO A 72 8.39 -23.08 -14.73
C PRO A 72 9.64 -23.25 -13.87
N ALA A 73 10.84 -23.26 -14.48
CA ALA A 73 12.13 -23.34 -13.79
C ALA A 73 12.43 -22.11 -12.87
N THR A 74 11.39 -21.34 -12.55
CA THR A 74 11.38 -20.13 -11.75
C THR A 74 11.01 -20.52 -10.32
N SER A 75 11.84 -20.13 -9.35
CA SER A 75 11.52 -20.37 -7.93
C SER A 75 10.23 -19.64 -7.53
N LEU A 76 9.53 -20.16 -6.52
CA LEU A 76 8.31 -19.54 -5.98
C LEU A 76 8.54 -18.06 -5.66
N TRP A 77 9.66 -17.75 -4.99
CA TRP A 77 10.04 -16.39 -4.66
C TRP A 77 10.15 -15.47 -5.89
N LEU A 78 10.75 -15.95 -7.00
CA LEU A 78 10.87 -15.15 -8.23
C LEU A 78 9.51 -14.95 -8.90
N ALA A 79 8.64 -15.95 -8.88
CA ALA A 79 7.29 -15.84 -9.42
C ALA A 79 6.46 -14.83 -8.62
N THR A 80 6.56 -14.84 -7.28
CA THR A 80 5.87 -13.87 -6.42
C THR A 80 6.44 -12.46 -6.54
N LEU A 81 7.75 -12.32 -6.72
CA LEU A 81 8.38 -11.01 -6.94
C LEU A 81 7.84 -10.35 -8.21
N ARG A 82 7.79 -11.10 -9.31
CA ARG A 82 7.23 -10.59 -10.59
C ARG A 82 5.77 -10.16 -10.43
N ALA A 83 4.97 -10.92 -9.69
CA ALA A 83 3.60 -10.54 -9.42
C ALA A 83 3.49 -9.26 -8.58
N ALA A 84 4.39 -9.06 -7.60
CA ALA A 84 4.49 -7.82 -6.84
C ALA A 84 4.87 -6.61 -7.72
N GLU A 85 5.67 -6.85 -8.77
CA GLU A 85 6.03 -5.87 -9.80
C GLU A 85 4.92 -5.65 -10.86
N GLY A 86 3.80 -6.37 -10.76
CA GLY A 86 2.61 -6.22 -11.61
C GLY A 86 2.47 -7.23 -12.76
N ASP A 87 3.26 -8.31 -12.76
CA ASP A 87 3.13 -9.43 -13.69
C ASP A 87 2.02 -10.43 -13.26
N ASP A 88 1.79 -11.47 -14.05
CA ASP A 88 0.80 -12.51 -13.78
C ASP A 88 1.10 -13.32 -12.50
N ILE A 89 0.07 -13.49 -11.65
CA ILE A 89 0.12 -14.27 -10.41
C ILE A 89 0.05 -15.78 -10.67
N ALA A 90 -0.45 -16.22 -11.83
CA ALA A 90 -0.74 -17.62 -12.12
C ALA A 90 0.45 -18.58 -11.92
N PRO A 91 1.70 -18.22 -12.31
CA PRO A 91 2.86 -19.08 -12.04
C PRO A 91 3.12 -19.29 -10.55
N ALA A 92 2.98 -18.24 -9.73
CA ALA A 92 3.14 -18.33 -8.28
C ALA A 92 2.02 -19.18 -7.66
N ALA A 93 0.78 -18.96 -8.08
CA ALA A 93 -0.38 -19.74 -7.63
C ALA A 93 -0.24 -21.24 -7.98
N ALA A 94 0.24 -21.58 -9.17
CA ALA A 94 0.49 -22.97 -9.55
C ALA A 94 1.53 -23.65 -8.64
N LEU A 95 2.62 -22.92 -8.31
CA LEU A 95 3.66 -23.42 -7.41
C LEU A 95 3.14 -23.64 -5.99
N VAL A 96 2.36 -22.71 -5.43
CA VAL A 96 1.77 -22.86 -4.08
C VAL A 96 0.73 -23.98 -4.04
N ASN A 97 -0.08 -24.14 -5.09
CA ASN A 97 -1.06 -25.23 -5.15
C ASN A 97 -0.41 -26.61 -5.15
N ALA A 98 0.79 -26.75 -5.71
CA ALA A 98 1.55 -27.98 -5.71
C ALA A 98 2.18 -28.33 -4.34
N LEU A 99 2.17 -27.41 -3.37
CA LEU A 99 2.73 -27.66 -2.05
C LEU A 99 1.75 -28.42 -1.16
N GLU A 100 2.22 -29.44 -0.46
CA GLU A 100 1.44 -30.13 0.57
C GLU A 100 1.35 -29.27 1.85
N PRO A 101 0.15 -28.98 2.38
CA PRO A 101 -0.01 -28.14 3.56
C PRO A 101 0.79 -28.65 4.77
N GLY A 102 1.54 -27.75 5.42
CA GLY A 102 2.31 -28.08 6.62
C GLY A 102 3.52 -29.00 6.41
N SER A 103 3.84 -29.36 5.16
CA SER A 103 5.05 -30.12 4.84
C SER A 103 6.31 -29.27 5.05
N GLU A 104 7.43 -29.92 5.38
CA GLU A 104 8.72 -29.23 5.53
C GLU A 104 9.16 -28.55 4.21
N ALA A 105 8.86 -29.18 3.07
CA ALA A 105 9.10 -28.60 1.76
C ALA A 105 8.27 -27.34 1.52
N ALA A 106 7.00 -27.32 1.95
CA ALA A 106 6.16 -26.13 1.86
C ALA A 106 6.71 -24.99 2.72
N ARG A 107 7.05 -25.26 3.98
CA ARG A 107 7.66 -24.26 4.87
C ARG A 107 8.97 -23.73 4.29
N SER A 108 9.87 -24.62 3.86
CA SER A 108 11.14 -24.22 3.27
C SER A 108 10.97 -23.37 2.01
N ALA A 109 9.93 -23.59 1.20
CA ALA A 109 9.66 -22.81 0.01
C ALA A 109 8.96 -21.47 0.31
N LEU A 110 8.03 -21.46 1.28
CA LEU A 110 7.22 -20.31 1.66
C LEU A 110 7.94 -19.33 2.58
N ASP A 111 8.89 -19.82 3.37
CA ASP A 111 9.66 -19.04 4.35
C ASP A 111 11.04 -18.65 3.76
N GLU A 112 11.26 -18.94 2.47
CA GLU A 112 12.50 -18.64 1.78
C GLU A 112 12.69 -17.12 1.66
N MET A 113 13.57 -16.58 2.50
CA MET A 113 13.99 -15.17 2.42
C MET A 113 15.04 -15.00 1.31
N ARG A 114 14.74 -14.21 0.30
CA ARG A 114 15.69 -13.82 -0.75
C ARG A 114 15.66 -12.31 -0.98
N SER A 115 16.73 -11.82 -1.60
CA SER A 115 16.91 -10.42 -1.96
C SER A 115 17.11 -10.24 -3.46
N ALA A 116 16.41 -9.28 -4.06
CA ALA A 116 16.57 -8.88 -5.45
C ALA A 116 17.68 -7.83 -5.61
N GLU A 117 18.27 -7.76 -6.80
CA GLU A 117 19.08 -6.61 -7.22
C GLU A 117 18.18 -5.38 -7.37
N GLY A 118 18.00 -4.65 -6.26
CA GLY A 118 17.02 -3.56 -6.16
C GLY A 118 16.63 -3.22 -4.72
N GLY A 119 17.10 -3.98 -3.74
CA GLY A 119 16.85 -3.70 -2.32
C GLY A 119 15.55 -4.29 -1.78
N VAL A 120 14.79 -5.00 -2.63
CA VAL A 120 13.63 -5.78 -2.20
C VAL A 120 14.13 -7.07 -1.57
N SER A 121 13.75 -7.33 -0.33
CA SER A 121 14.04 -8.57 0.39
C SER A 121 12.79 -9.01 1.14
N GLY A 122 12.43 -10.28 1.09
CA GLY A 122 11.20 -10.74 1.71
C GLY A 122 10.91 -12.20 1.41
N THR A 123 9.91 -12.75 2.09
CA THR A 123 9.37 -14.08 1.79
C THR A 123 8.34 -14.00 0.65
N PRO A 124 8.01 -15.13 0.01
CA PRO A 124 6.88 -15.23 -0.91
C PRO A 124 5.56 -14.67 -0.36
N LEU A 125 5.23 -14.92 0.91
CA LEU A 125 4.03 -14.38 1.55
C LEU A 125 4.09 -12.85 1.64
N TRP A 126 5.22 -12.31 2.10
CA TRP A 126 5.39 -10.86 2.17
C TRP A 126 5.26 -10.21 0.78
N LEU A 127 5.85 -10.81 -0.26
CA LEU A 127 5.71 -10.36 -1.65
C LEU A 127 4.26 -10.45 -2.16
N ALA A 128 3.52 -11.50 -1.79
CA ALA A 128 2.10 -11.62 -2.13
C ALA A 128 1.25 -10.52 -1.47
N CYS A 129 1.57 -10.12 -0.24
CA CYS A 129 0.91 -8.99 0.42
C CYS A 129 1.24 -7.65 -0.25
N VAL A 130 2.48 -7.46 -0.72
CA VAL A 130 2.85 -6.30 -1.56
C VAL A 130 2.05 -6.30 -2.87
N ALA A 131 1.97 -7.45 -3.56
CA ALA A 131 1.16 -7.60 -4.77
C ALA A 131 -0.31 -7.28 -4.52
N ALA A 132 -0.86 -7.72 -3.38
CA ALA A 132 -2.23 -7.41 -2.97
C ALA A 132 -2.44 -5.91 -2.77
N ARG A 133 -1.52 -5.21 -2.07
CA ARG A 133 -1.57 -3.75 -1.93
C ARG A 133 -1.50 -3.04 -3.30
N ASN A 134 -0.72 -3.56 -4.24
CA ASN A 134 -0.62 -3.02 -5.59
C ASN A 134 -1.86 -3.34 -6.46
N GLY A 135 -2.82 -4.12 -5.94
CA GLY A 135 -4.06 -4.45 -6.62
C GLY A 135 -3.91 -5.54 -7.69
N ALA A 136 -2.87 -6.38 -7.59
CA ALA A 136 -2.69 -7.50 -8.52
C ALA A 136 -3.87 -8.50 -8.40
N PRO A 137 -4.57 -8.84 -9.50
CA PRO A 137 -5.68 -9.79 -9.46
C PRO A 137 -5.23 -11.15 -8.91
N GLY A 138 -5.98 -11.74 -8.00
CA GLY A 138 -5.64 -13.06 -7.42
C GLY A 138 -4.59 -13.02 -6.30
N ALA A 139 -4.01 -11.85 -5.99
CA ALA A 139 -2.96 -11.75 -4.97
C ALA A 139 -3.48 -11.95 -3.54
N ILE A 140 -4.72 -11.54 -3.25
CA ILE A 140 -5.37 -11.82 -1.96
C ILE A 140 -5.52 -13.33 -1.78
N GLU A 141 -6.07 -14.00 -2.79
CA GLU A 141 -6.28 -15.45 -2.78
C GLU A 141 -4.95 -16.20 -2.68
N LEU A 142 -3.90 -15.72 -3.36
CA LEU A 142 -2.56 -16.29 -3.24
C LEU A 142 -2.03 -16.16 -1.81
N ALA A 143 -2.09 -14.95 -1.23
CA ALA A 143 -1.59 -14.71 0.12
C ALA A 143 -2.35 -15.56 1.15
N GLN A 144 -3.68 -15.63 1.06
CA GLN A 144 -4.50 -16.49 1.92
C GLN A 144 -4.12 -17.97 1.76
N LEU A 145 -3.91 -18.44 0.53
CA LEU A 145 -3.47 -19.80 0.28
C LEU A 145 -2.09 -20.09 0.90
N MET A 146 -1.15 -19.15 0.84
CA MET A 146 0.17 -19.31 1.49
C MET A 146 0.05 -19.43 3.01
N VAL A 147 -0.82 -18.64 3.64
CA VAL A 147 -1.14 -18.76 5.08
C VAL A 147 -1.71 -20.15 5.37
N ASP A 148 -2.66 -20.62 4.56
CA ASP A 148 -3.29 -21.94 4.72
C ASP A 148 -2.30 -23.11 4.51
N LYS A 149 -1.24 -22.90 3.72
CA LYS A 149 -0.14 -23.87 3.53
C LYS A 149 0.88 -23.85 4.66
N GLY A 150 0.80 -22.88 5.57
CA GLY A 150 1.64 -22.77 6.77
C GLY A 150 2.90 -21.91 6.59
N ALA A 151 2.83 -20.87 5.76
CA ALA A 151 3.86 -19.84 5.69
C ALA A 151 4.02 -19.12 7.05
N ASP A 152 5.26 -18.80 7.43
CA ASP A 152 5.54 -17.94 8.58
C ASP A 152 5.13 -16.50 8.27
N CYS A 153 4.06 -16.08 8.94
CA CYS A 153 3.42 -14.78 8.75
C CYS A 153 4.16 -13.63 9.47
N SER A 154 5.16 -13.95 10.30
CA SER A 154 5.89 -12.99 11.12
C SER A 154 7.14 -12.42 10.44
N ILE A 155 7.61 -13.05 9.36
CA ILE A 155 8.87 -12.67 8.71
C ILE A 155 8.70 -11.32 8.00
N PRO A 156 9.43 -10.27 8.41
CA PRO A 156 9.37 -8.98 7.75
C PRO A 156 10.16 -9.00 6.44
N GLY A 157 9.79 -8.09 5.54
CA GLY A 157 10.53 -7.79 4.32
C GLY A 157 10.89 -6.31 4.23
N THR A 158 11.88 -6.02 3.38
CA THR A 158 12.40 -4.68 3.10
C THR A 158 12.05 -4.29 1.65
N GLN A 159 11.52 -3.08 1.47
CA GLN A 159 11.28 -2.48 0.16
C GLN A 159 11.60 -1.00 0.23
N GLY A 160 12.38 -0.45 -0.71
CA GLY A 160 12.61 0.99 -0.77
C GLY A 160 13.99 1.40 -0.27
N VAL A 161 14.05 2.47 0.51
CA VAL A 161 15.32 3.08 0.94
C VAL A 161 15.90 2.27 2.11
N ALA A 162 17.22 2.31 2.28
CA ALA A 162 17.91 1.59 3.33
C ALA A 162 17.29 1.84 4.72
N GLY A 163 16.64 0.83 5.28
CA GLY A 163 15.98 0.86 6.59
C GLY A 163 14.48 0.57 6.57
N ASP A 164 13.84 0.62 5.41
CA ASP A 164 12.41 0.26 5.28
C ASP A 164 12.21 -1.23 5.60
N SER A 165 11.31 -1.51 6.52
CA SER A 165 10.98 -2.85 7.00
C SER A 165 9.50 -2.92 7.30
N THR A 166 8.83 -3.95 6.82
CA THR A 166 7.36 -4.09 6.90
C THR A 166 6.99 -5.56 7.10
N THR A 167 5.90 -5.82 7.80
CA THR A 167 5.36 -7.17 7.97
C THR A 167 4.27 -7.47 6.93
N PRO A 168 3.95 -8.75 6.69
CA PRO A 168 2.78 -9.12 5.88
C PRO A 168 1.48 -8.46 6.36
N LEU A 169 1.26 -8.40 7.68
CA LEU A 169 0.09 -7.73 8.27
C LEU A 169 0.07 -6.23 7.96
N TRP A 170 1.22 -5.57 8.00
CA TRP A 170 1.32 -4.16 7.64
C TRP A 170 0.89 -3.90 6.19
N TRP A 171 1.31 -4.75 5.25
CA TRP A 171 0.88 -4.65 3.85
C TRP A 171 -0.58 -5.01 3.63
N ALA A 172 -1.12 -6.00 4.35
CA ALA A 172 -2.55 -6.32 4.31
C ALA A 172 -3.40 -5.15 4.83
N ALA A 173 -2.98 -4.51 5.93
CA ALA A 173 -3.60 -3.32 6.47
C ALA A 173 -3.49 -2.13 5.50
N ALA A 174 -2.33 -1.95 4.86
CA ALA A 174 -2.20 -0.98 3.78
C ALA A 174 -3.17 -1.30 2.63
N ALA A 175 -3.31 -2.57 2.20
CA ALA A 175 -4.21 -2.92 1.09
C ALA A 175 -5.68 -2.53 1.33
N VAL A 176 -6.13 -2.50 2.60
CA VAL A 176 -7.45 -1.98 2.99
C VAL A 176 -7.60 -0.51 2.61
N GLU A 177 -6.58 0.33 2.84
CA GLU A 177 -6.59 1.74 2.43
C GLU A 177 -6.63 1.91 0.91
N ALA A 178 -6.12 0.95 0.14
CA ALA A 178 -6.18 0.97 -1.33
C ALA A 178 -7.55 0.52 -1.87
N GLY A 179 -8.49 0.14 -0.99
CA GLY A 179 -9.79 -0.39 -1.39
C GLY A 179 -9.70 -1.79 -2.01
N VAL A 180 -8.66 -2.57 -1.70
CA VAL A 180 -8.49 -3.93 -2.24
C VAL A 180 -9.52 -4.86 -1.60
N THR A 181 -10.33 -5.50 -2.43
CA THR A 181 -11.37 -6.44 -1.98
C THR A 181 -10.73 -7.65 -1.30
N GLY A 182 -11.23 -8.04 -0.12
CA GLY A 182 -10.71 -9.18 0.65
C GLY A 182 -9.46 -8.87 1.50
N ALA A 183 -8.96 -7.63 1.50
CA ALA A 183 -7.82 -7.23 2.32
C ALA A 183 -8.07 -7.36 3.84
N VAL A 184 -9.31 -7.07 4.29
CA VAL A 184 -9.71 -7.27 5.70
C VAL A 184 -9.67 -8.75 6.08
N ASP A 185 -10.11 -9.64 5.19
CA ASP A 185 -10.09 -11.09 5.44
C ASP A 185 -8.65 -11.63 5.47
N LEU A 186 -7.77 -11.10 4.60
CA LEU A 186 -6.35 -11.41 4.67
C LEU A 186 -5.72 -10.94 5.99
N ALA A 187 -6.02 -9.71 6.43
CA ALA A 187 -5.53 -9.20 7.72
C ALA A 187 -6.02 -10.07 8.88
N ARG A 188 -7.31 -10.47 8.88
CA ARG A 188 -7.88 -11.38 9.89
C ARG A 188 -7.13 -12.71 9.94
N ARG A 189 -6.87 -13.34 8.79
CA ARG A 189 -6.11 -14.61 8.74
C ARG A 189 -4.69 -14.47 9.27
N LEU A 190 -4.02 -13.35 9.01
CA LEU A 190 -2.67 -13.10 9.54
C LEU A 190 -2.71 -12.92 11.06
N VAL A 191 -3.71 -12.21 11.59
CA VAL A 191 -3.95 -12.08 13.04
C VAL A 191 -4.24 -13.45 13.67
N ASP A 192 -5.10 -14.26 13.05
CA ASP A 192 -5.42 -15.62 13.51
C ASP A 192 -4.18 -16.54 13.50
N ALA A 193 -3.19 -16.26 12.64
CA ALA A 193 -1.90 -16.94 12.62
C ALA A 193 -0.95 -16.52 13.76
N GLY A 194 -1.35 -15.58 14.62
CA GLY A 194 -0.62 -15.18 15.83
C GLY A 194 0.53 -14.21 15.59
N VAL A 195 0.47 -13.41 14.52
CA VAL A 195 1.48 -12.37 14.28
C VAL A 195 1.38 -11.25 15.32
N ASP A 196 2.48 -10.54 15.54
CA ASP A 196 2.49 -9.32 16.34
C ASP A 196 1.67 -8.23 15.62
N VAL A 197 0.51 -7.90 16.20
CA VAL A 197 -0.44 -6.91 15.65
C VAL A 197 0.04 -5.47 15.78
N ASP A 198 1.03 -5.23 16.65
CA ASP A 198 1.64 -3.93 16.91
C ASP A 198 2.96 -3.76 16.15
N ALA A 199 3.39 -4.77 15.39
CA ALA A 199 4.63 -4.76 14.63
C ALA A 199 4.69 -3.55 13.68
N GLU A 200 5.62 -2.65 13.97
CA GLU A 200 5.78 -1.42 13.22
C GLU A 200 6.34 -1.69 11.81
N GLY A 201 5.69 -1.11 10.80
CA GLY A 201 6.23 -1.04 9.45
C GLY A 201 6.69 0.36 9.10
N THR A 202 7.70 0.45 8.24
CA THR A 202 8.21 1.69 7.66
C THR A 202 8.38 1.50 6.16
N TYR A 203 7.73 2.36 5.37
CA TYR A 203 7.86 2.42 3.92
C TYR A 203 7.66 3.86 3.45
N ASP A 204 8.68 4.42 2.80
CA ASP A 204 8.69 5.81 2.32
C ASP A 204 8.37 6.81 3.46
N VAL A 205 7.28 7.57 3.35
CA VAL A 205 6.88 8.58 4.34
C VAL A 205 5.85 8.04 5.36
N VAL A 206 5.59 6.74 5.36
CA VAL A 206 4.64 6.10 6.27
C VAL A 206 5.39 5.18 7.23
N ARG A 207 5.15 5.38 8.52
CA ARG A 207 5.72 4.56 9.60
C ARG A 207 4.65 4.31 10.65
N GLY A 208 4.57 3.12 11.23
CA GLY A 208 3.71 2.87 12.38
C GLY A 208 3.06 1.48 12.36
N PRO A 209 2.19 1.21 13.35
CA PRO A 209 1.52 -0.06 13.49
C PRO A 209 0.43 -0.26 12.43
N PRO A 210 0.00 -1.51 12.15
CA PRO A 210 -1.14 -1.82 11.30
C PRO A 210 -2.42 -1.03 11.65
N LEU A 211 -2.67 -0.76 12.93
CA LEU A 211 -3.85 0.00 13.36
C LEU A 211 -3.86 1.45 12.84
N LEU A 212 -2.69 2.04 12.56
CA LEU A 212 -2.62 3.36 11.93
C LEU A 212 -3.21 3.33 10.52
N TRP A 213 -3.04 2.24 9.77
CA TRP A 213 -3.63 2.08 8.44
C TRP A 213 -5.16 2.05 8.47
N ALA A 214 -5.78 1.50 9.52
CA ALA A 214 -7.22 1.57 9.69
C ALA A 214 -7.70 3.03 9.79
N ALA A 215 -6.98 3.86 10.56
CA ALA A 215 -7.27 5.29 10.65
C ALA A 215 -7.04 6.03 9.32
N VAL A 216 -5.98 5.70 8.58
CA VAL A 216 -5.73 6.27 7.25
C VAL A 216 -6.84 5.87 6.28
N ALA A 217 -7.25 4.59 6.24
CA ALA A 217 -8.29 4.06 5.37
C ALA A 217 -9.62 4.80 5.57
N VAL A 218 -10.11 4.85 6.81
CA VAL A 218 -11.34 5.57 7.14
C VAL A 218 -11.22 7.05 6.77
N ARG A 219 -10.09 7.70 7.10
CA ARG A 219 -9.87 9.11 6.75
C ARG A 219 -9.92 9.37 5.24
N ASN A 220 -9.43 8.43 4.45
CA ASN A 220 -9.38 8.53 2.98
C ASN A 220 -10.69 8.05 2.31
N GLY A 221 -11.71 7.64 3.09
CA GLY A 221 -13.05 7.31 2.60
C GLY A 221 -13.37 5.81 2.54
N GLU A 222 -12.43 4.93 2.90
CA GLU A 222 -12.63 3.49 3.01
C GLU A 222 -13.27 3.13 4.36
N ASP A 223 -14.42 3.74 4.68
CA ASP A 223 -15.04 3.69 6.00
C ASP A 223 -15.36 2.26 6.46
N ALA A 224 -16.02 1.47 5.62
CA ALA A 224 -16.48 0.13 6.01
C ALA A 224 -15.32 -0.83 6.27
N ASN A 225 -14.36 -0.88 5.34
CA ASN A 225 -13.22 -1.78 5.45
C ASN A 225 -12.21 -1.29 6.51
N GLY A 226 -12.00 0.03 6.62
CA GLY A 226 -11.14 0.62 7.64
C GLY A 226 -11.68 0.39 9.05
N LEU A 227 -12.99 0.52 9.27
CA LEU A 227 -13.62 0.18 10.56
C LEU A 227 -13.51 -1.32 10.86
N ALA A 228 -13.76 -2.18 9.87
CA ALA A 228 -13.63 -3.63 10.04
C ALA A 228 -12.19 -4.06 10.34
N LEU A 229 -11.19 -3.41 9.74
CA LEU A 229 -9.78 -3.63 10.05
C LEU A 229 -9.46 -3.19 11.49
N ALA A 230 -9.95 -2.03 11.94
CA ALA A 230 -9.78 -1.59 13.32
C ALA A 230 -10.38 -2.59 14.30
N GLU A 231 -11.58 -3.11 14.02
CA GLU A 231 -12.22 -4.13 14.85
C GLU A 231 -11.38 -5.40 14.96
N VAL A 232 -10.83 -5.91 13.84
CA VAL A 232 -9.94 -7.07 13.82
C VAL A 232 -8.72 -6.86 14.71
N LEU A 233 -8.05 -5.72 14.56
CA LEU A 233 -6.81 -5.43 15.29
C LEU A 233 -7.07 -5.18 16.79
N LEU A 234 -8.09 -4.40 17.14
CA LEU A 234 -8.44 -4.12 18.53
C LEU A 234 -8.95 -5.37 19.26
N SER A 235 -9.67 -6.26 18.56
CA SER A 235 -10.08 -7.56 19.13
C SER A 235 -8.89 -8.47 19.41
N ALA A 236 -7.75 -8.24 18.75
CA ALA A 236 -6.48 -8.90 18.98
C ALA A 236 -5.54 -8.12 19.91
N ASP A 237 -6.09 -7.20 20.71
CA ASP A 237 -5.38 -6.41 21.73
C ASP A 237 -4.31 -5.45 21.17
N ALA A 238 -4.48 -4.98 19.92
CA ALA A 238 -3.60 -3.97 19.35
C ALA A 238 -3.63 -2.67 20.17
N ASN A 239 -2.46 -2.12 20.48
CA ASN A 239 -2.34 -0.94 21.33
C ASN A 239 -2.75 0.34 20.58
N PRO A 240 -3.87 0.99 20.95
CA PRO A 240 -4.40 2.14 20.21
C PRO A 240 -3.60 3.44 20.41
N ASN A 241 -2.61 3.42 21.31
CA ASN A 241 -1.77 4.58 21.64
C ASN A 241 -0.41 4.55 20.95
N LEU A 242 -0.12 3.51 20.15
CA LEU A 242 1.10 3.47 19.35
C LEU A 242 1.11 4.61 18.33
N ARG A 243 2.23 5.30 18.26
CA ARG A 243 2.42 6.47 17.40
C ARG A 243 3.07 6.05 16.10
N GLY A 244 2.62 6.68 15.03
CA GLY A 244 3.26 6.56 13.73
C GLY A 244 3.22 7.87 12.96
N SER A 245 3.65 7.81 11.71
CA SER A 245 3.73 8.93 10.79
C SER A 245 3.03 8.57 9.49
N TYR A 246 2.24 9.50 8.96
CA TYR A 246 1.63 9.41 7.64
C TYR A 246 1.92 10.69 6.87
N GLY A 247 2.98 10.65 6.05
CA GLY A 247 3.43 11.81 5.29
C GLY A 247 4.13 12.87 6.17
N PRO A 248 4.50 14.01 5.57
CA PRO A 248 5.28 15.05 6.26
C PRO A 248 4.48 15.84 7.30
N THR A 249 3.15 15.76 7.28
CA THR A 249 2.27 16.60 8.11
C THR A 249 1.70 15.90 9.33
N ALA A 250 1.67 14.57 9.35
CA ALA A 250 1.16 13.78 10.46
C ALA A 250 2.29 12.91 10.98
N VAL A 251 3.18 13.48 11.80
CA VAL A 251 4.38 12.81 12.34
C VAL A 251 4.18 12.52 13.83
N GLY A 252 4.43 11.28 14.25
CA GLY A 252 4.33 10.88 15.66
C GLY A 252 2.92 10.98 16.24
N VAL A 253 1.89 10.71 15.43
CA VAL A 253 0.47 10.78 15.80
C VAL A 253 -0.08 9.40 16.13
N THR A 254 -1.07 9.35 17.02
CA THR A 254 -1.85 8.13 17.30
C THR A 254 -2.93 7.93 16.23
N PRO A 255 -3.46 6.69 16.07
CA PRO A 255 -4.66 6.43 15.25
C PRO A 255 -5.83 7.35 15.62
N LEU A 256 -6.03 7.61 16.92
CA LEU A 256 -7.09 8.51 17.41
C LEU A 256 -6.88 9.95 16.92
N MET A 257 -5.67 10.49 17.08
CA MET A 257 -5.33 11.84 16.61
C MET A 257 -5.51 11.96 15.09
N LEU A 258 -5.17 10.92 14.33
CA LEU A 258 -5.31 10.91 12.88
C LEU A 258 -6.79 10.88 12.44
N ALA A 259 -7.62 10.05 13.08
CA ALA A 259 -9.05 9.98 12.81
C ALA A 259 -9.77 11.29 13.22
N ALA A 260 -9.40 11.86 14.37
CA ALA A 260 -10.00 13.10 14.88
C ALA A 260 -9.77 14.30 13.95
N GLN A 261 -8.67 14.34 13.19
CA GLN A 261 -8.41 15.41 12.21
C GLN A 261 -9.47 15.49 11.11
N ALA A 262 -10.22 14.42 10.84
CA ALA A 262 -11.30 14.40 9.84
C ALA A 262 -12.73 14.32 10.44
N ALA A 263 -12.87 14.20 11.77
CA ALA A 263 -14.15 14.28 12.47
C ALA A 263 -14.51 15.72 12.90
N PRO A 264 -15.71 16.25 12.60
CA PRO A 264 -16.96 15.49 12.41
C PRO A 264 -17.39 15.29 10.95
N GLU A 265 -16.68 15.82 9.95
CA GLU A 265 -17.12 15.80 8.55
C GLU A 265 -17.15 14.38 7.96
N ASN A 266 -16.25 13.52 8.42
CA ASN A 266 -16.22 12.11 8.09
C ASN A 266 -16.90 11.29 9.20
N GLY A 267 -18.08 10.73 8.89
CA GLY A 267 -18.86 9.90 9.82
C GLY A 267 -18.18 8.58 10.18
N GLY A 268 -17.37 8.00 9.29
CA GLY A 268 -16.51 6.86 9.59
C GLY A 268 -15.46 7.21 10.64
N CYS A 269 -14.80 8.38 10.51
CA CYS A 269 -13.81 8.83 11.50
C CYS A 269 -14.43 9.05 12.88
N VAL A 270 -15.67 9.54 12.96
CA VAL A 270 -16.40 9.67 14.23
C VAL A 270 -16.59 8.30 14.90
N LYS A 271 -17.02 7.29 14.13
CA LYS A 271 -17.17 5.92 14.64
C LYS A 271 -15.84 5.31 15.07
N LEU A 272 -14.78 5.53 14.29
CA LEU A 272 -13.46 5.03 14.62
C LEU A 272 -12.92 5.68 15.89
N CYS A 273 -13.09 7.00 16.07
CA CYS A 273 -12.71 7.68 17.32
C CYS A 273 -13.42 7.05 18.53
N ALA A 274 -14.71 6.75 18.42
CA ALA A 274 -15.45 6.09 19.50
C ALA A 274 -14.87 4.70 19.81
N ALA A 275 -14.65 3.87 18.79
CA ALA A 275 -14.08 2.54 18.97
C ALA A 275 -12.67 2.57 19.59
N LEU A 276 -11.83 3.52 19.18
CA LEU A 276 -10.50 3.71 19.75
C LEU A 276 -10.56 4.16 21.22
N LEU A 277 -11.45 5.09 21.57
CA LEU A 277 -11.65 5.53 22.96
C LEU A 277 -12.16 4.39 23.85
N GLU A 278 -13.09 3.57 23.33
CA GLU A 278 -13.58 2.36 24.02
C GLU A 278 -12.46 1.34 24.26
N ALA A 279 -11.52 1.22 23.31
CA ALA A 279 -10.32 0.39 23.45
C ALA A 279 -9.20 1.02 24.30
N GLY A 280 -9.42 2.18 24.93
CA GLY A 280 -8.46 2.83 25.82
C GLY A 280 -7.45 3.75 25.13
N ALA A 281 -7.76 4.23 23.92
CA ALA A 281 -6.99 5.31 23.30
C ALA A 281 -7.09 6.59 24.16
N THR A 282 -5.95 7.24 24.36
CA THR A 282 -5.86 8.54 25.04
C THR A 282 -5.38 9.61 24.07
N MET A 283 -5.61 10.87 24.44
CA MET A 283 -5.11 12.02 23.71
C MET A 283 -4.44 12.96 24.69
N GLU A 284 -3.16 13.23 24.45
CA GLU A 284 -2.35 14.08 25.31
C GLU A 284 -2.72 15.57 25.13
N ALA A 285 -2.43 16.42 26.12
CA ALA A 285 -2.81 17.84 26.09
C ALA A 285 -2.21 18.60 24.88
N ASN A 286 -1.00 18.22 24.45
CA ASN A 286 -0.39 18.75 23.24
C ASN A 286 -1.11 18.30 21.96
N GLU A 287 -1.62 17.07 21.91
CA GLU A 287 -2.39 16.56 20.78
C GLU A 287 -3.75 17.27 20.65
N VAL A 288 -4.44 17.48 21.78
CA VAL A 288 -5.66 18.30 21.83
C VAL A 288 -5.38 19.70 21.27
N SER A 289 -4.29 20.32 21.74
CA SER A 289 -3.90 21.66 21.29
C SER A 289 -3.59 21.69 19.79
N SER A 290 -2.83 20.72 19.28
CA SER A 290 -2.54 20.58 17.86
C SER A 290 -3.79 20.33 17.01
N LEU A 291 -4.75 19.55 17.51
CA LEU A 291 -6.01 19.28 16.83
C LEU A 291 -6.87 20.55 16.72
N LEU A 292 -6.97 21.32 17.80
CA LEU A 292 -7.67 22.60 17.80
C LEU A 292 -7.04 23.59 16.79
N MET A 293 -5.71 23.68 16.77
CA MET A 293 -4.99 24.53 15.82
C MET A 293 -5.18 24.09 14.37
N TYR A 294 -5.14 22.77 14.11
CA TYR A 294 -5.44 22.21 12.79
C TYR A 294 -6.86 22.60 12.33
N ARG A 295 -7.85 22.48 13.21
CA ARG A 295 -9.25 22.78 12.93
C ARG A 295 -9.48 24.27 12.65
N VAL A 296 -8.96 25.14 13.50
CA VAL A 296 -9.03 26.61 13.29
C VAL A 296 -8.37 27.00 11.97
N GLY A 297 -7.19 26.44 11.67
CA GLY A 297 -6.49 26.66 10.40
C GLY A 297 -7.34 26.28 9.18
N SER A 298 -7.93 25.08 9.19
CA SER A 298 -8.81 24.60 8.13
C SER A 298 -10.05 25.47 7.93
N SER A 299 -10.70 25.91 9.02
CA SER A 299 -11.84 26.85 8.96
C SER A 299 -11.43 28.21 8.37
N LEU A 300 -10.26 28.74 8.74
CA LEU A 300 -9.75 30.01 8.19
C LEU A 300 -9.45 29.91 6.69
N VAL A 301 -8.95 28.78 6.21
CA VAL A 301 -8.73 28.54 4.77
C VAL A 301 -10.07 28.51 4.01
N ALA A 302 -11.09 27.85 4.56
CA ALA A 302 -12.43 27.85 3.97
C ALA A 302 -13.01 29.27 3.86
N VAL A 303 -12.91 30.07 4.92
CA VAL A 303 -13.34 31.48 4.93
C VAL A 303 -12.55 32.30 3.91
N LYS A 304 -11.22 32.14 3.85
CA LYS A 304 -10.37 32.83 2.87
C LYS A 304 -10.76 32.50 1.43
N ASN A 305 -11.10 31.24 1.14
CA ASN A 305 -11.53 30.83 -0.19
C ASN A 305 -12.89 31.43 -0.56
N LEU A 306 -13.84 31.49 0.38
CA LEU A 306 -15.11 32.21 0.19
C LEU A 306 -14.89 33.69 -0.13
N LEU A 307 -14.01 34.36 0.63
CA LEU A 307 -13.68 35.77 0.42
C LEU A 307 -12.97 36.04 -0.92
N LYS A 308 -12.19 35.08 -1.44
CA LYS A 308 -11.55 35.18 -2.75
C LYS A 308 -12.51 34.89 -3.90
N GLY A 309 -13.40 33.92 -3.74
CA GLY A 309 -14.43 33.57 -4.73
C GLY A 309 -15.50 34.65 -4.89
N GLY A 310 -15.74 35.48 -3.88
CA GLY A 310 -16.68 36.61 -3.92
C GLY A 310 -16.12 37.92 -4.50
N ARG A 311 -14.93 37.94 -5.11
CA ARG A 311 -14.35 39.13 -5.76
C ARG A 311 -14.45 39.11 -7.30
N GLY A 312 -15.33 38.28 -7.84
CA GLY A 312 -15.62 38.22 -9.27
C GLY A 312 -17.08 38.55 -9.55
N ASP A 313 -17.49 39.78 -9.26
CA ASP A 313 -18.65 40.47 -9.84
C ASP A 313 -18.26 41.95 -10.06
#